data_AF-A0A920RXR3-F1
#
_entry.id   AF-A0A920RXR3-F1
#
_cell.length_a   1.000
_cell.length_b   1.000
_cell.length_c   1.000
_cell.angle_alpha   90.00
_cell.angle_beta   90.00
_cell.angle_gamma   90.00
#
_symmetry.space_group_name_H-M   'P 1'
#
loop_
_entity.id
_entity.type
_entity.pdbx_description
1 polymer ?
#
loop_
_entity_poly.entity_id
_entity_poly.type
_entity_poly.pdbx_seq_one_letter_code
_entity_poly.pdbx_strand_id
1 'polypeptide(L)'
;MTRMIDSLDQFIVLDVPFLNKERTDRVNGLKELMSRQDVTVAEKFRKVTEAYQIENDYGRTIETYKDTLEVDGAFLELDFLRIGRIALMYQSVDGKRSGVWNQDTQSWDDASDQRNQIKLGLSIAKKQVAPDLVILPVDSPEAA
;
A
#
# COMPACT_ATOMS: atom_id res chain seq x y z
N MET A 1 -23.87 7.57 -2.25
CA MET A 1 -23.02 6.55 -1.60
C MET A 1 -22.46 5.57 -2.63
N THR A 2 -23.27 4.96 -3.51
CA THR A 2 -22.76 4.03 -4.56
C THR A 2 -21.63 4.62 -5.39
N ARG A 3 -21.81 5.82 -5.96
CA ARG A 3 -20.73 6.50 -6.70
C ARG A 3 -19.46 6.73 -5.89
N MET A 4 -19.57 6.95 -4.58
CA MET A 4 -18.41 7.14 -3.71
C MET A 4 -17.64 5.82 -3.55
N ILE A 5 -18.36 4.71 -3.39
CA ILE A 5 -17.77 3.38 -3.31
C ILE A 5 -17.11 3.02 -4.65
N ASP A 6 -17.75 3.34 -5.78
CA ASP A 6 -17.17 3.13 -7.11
C ASP A 6 -15.90 3.97 -7.33
N SER A 7 -15.89 5.22 -6.85
CA SER A 7 -14.68 6.06 -6.87
C SER A 7 -13.57 5.50 -5.98
N LEU A 8 -13.88 4.92 -4.81
CA LEU A 8 -12.88 4.24 -3.98
C LEU A 8 -12.29 3.02 -4.69
N ASP A 9 -13.13 2.24 -5.36
CA ASP A 9 -12.71 1.06 -6.13
C ASP A 9 -11.74 1.45 -7.26
N GLN A 10 -12.12 2.44 -8.06
CA GLN A 10 -11.27 2.99 -9.11
C GLN A 10 -9.96 3.57 -8.56
N PHE A 11 -10.03 4.25 -7.43
CA PHE A 11 -8.86 4.82 -6.78
C PHE A 11 -7.87 3.73 -6.32
N ILE A 12 -8.36 2.62 -5.77
CA ILE A 12 -7.50 1.48 -5.38
C ILE A 12 -6.79 0.89 -6.60
N VAL A 13 -7.49 0.77 -7.73
CA VAL A 13 -6.92 0.21 -8.97
C VAL A 13 -5.82 1.09 -9.58
N LEU A 14 -5.95 2.41 -9.47
CA LEU A 14 -5.00 3.38 -10.05
C LEU A 14 -3.82 3.69 -9.14
N ASP A 15 -3.88 3.26 -7.89
CA ASP A 15 -2.90 3.56 -6.86
C ASP A 15 -1.79 2.51 -6.80
N VAL A 16 -0.80 2.74 -5.93
CA VAL A 16 0.27 1.78 -5.65
C VAL A 16 -0.35 0.48 -5.08
N PRO A 17 0.08 -0.72 -5.54
CA PRO A 17 -0.61 -1.99 -5.27
C PRO A 17 -0.27 -2.58 -3.89
N PHE A 18 -0.53 -1.83 -2.82
CA PHE A 18 -0.34 -2.30 -1.45
C PHE A 18 -1.65 -2.78 -0.84
N LEU A 19 -1.56 -3.83 0.00
CA LEU A 19 -2.69 -4.39 0.76
C LEU A 19 -3.95 -4.61 -0.12
N ASN A 20 -3.74 -4.98 -1.39
CA ASN A 20 -4.80 -5.04 -2.40
C ASN A 20 -6.00 -5.88 -1.94
N LYS A 21 -5.72 -7.02 -1.31
CA LYS A 21 -6.75 -7.89 -0.76
C LYS A 21 -7.61 -7.17 0.26
N GLU A 22 -7.01 -6.55 1.27
CA GLU A 22 -7.73 -5.88 2.35
C GLU A 22 -8.57 -4.70 1.84
N ARG A 23 -7.98 -3.89 0.94
CA ARG A 23 -8.64 -2.71 0.36
C ARG A 23 -9.82 -3.11 -0.52
N THR A 24 -9.65 -4.16 -1.34
CA THR A 24 -10.71 -4.72 -2.19
C THR A 24 -11.82 -5.35 -1.34
N ASP A 25 -11.46 -6.13 -0.31
CA ASP A 25 -12.42 -6.76 0.61
C ASP A 25 -13.25 -5.69 1.34
N ARG A 26 -12.64 -4.56 1.73
CA ARG A 26 -13.33 -3.41 2.32
C ARG A 26 -14.35 -2.80 1.36
N VAL A 27 -13.98 -2.56 0.10
CA VAL A 27 -14.90 -2.02 -0.91
C VAL A 27 -16.07 -2.98 -1.17
N ASN A 28 -15.79 -4.28 -1.27
CA ASN A 28 -16.81 -5.30 -1.46
C ASN A 28 -17.79 -5.34 -0.27
N GLY A 29 -17.28 -5.27 0.96
CA GLY A 29 -18.12 -5.16 2.16
C GLY A 29 -19.00 -3.91 2.18
N LEU A 30 -18.51 -2.77 1.67
CA LEU A 30 -19.32 -1.57 1.51
C LEU A 30 -20.41 -1.73 0.45
N LYS A 31 -20.12 -2.39 -0.69
CA LYS A 31 -21.10 -2.70 -1.74
C LYS A 31 -22.22 -3.57 -1.19
N GLU A 32 -21.88 -4.60 -0.40
CA GLU A 32 -22.86 -5.45 0.29
C GLU A 32 -23.68 -4.67 1.32
N LEU A 33 -23.04 -3.80 2.10
CA LEU A 33 -23.74 -2.96 3.07
C LEU A 33 -24.80 -2.05 2.42
N MET A 34 -24.59 -1.64 1.16
CA MET A 34 -25.57 -0.82 0.45
C MET A 34 -26.87 -1.56 0.14
N SER A 35 -26.83 -2.88 -0.11
CA SER A 35 -28.01 -3.68 -0.46
C SER A 35 -28.87 -4.05 0.76
N ARG A 36 -28.29 -4.00 1.96
CA ARG A 36 -28.97 -4.31 3.23
C ARG A 36 -30.06 -3.28 3.58
N GLN A 37 -31.28 -3.73 3.79
CA GLN A 37 -32.42 -2.86 4.16
C GLN A 37 -32.53 -2.61 5.66
N ASP A 38 -31.91 -3.48 6.46
CA ASP A 38 -31.91 -3.43 7.94
C ASP A 38 -30.90 -2.42 8.52
N VAL A 39 -30.10 -1.77 7.66
CA VAL A 39 -29.08 -0.79 8.05
C VAL A 39 -29.55 0.62 7.68
N THR A 40 -29.48 1.52 8.66
CA THR A 40 -29.86 2.92 8.48
C THR A 40 -28.95 3.63 7.47
N VAL A 41 -29.48 4.66 6.81
CA VAL A 41 -28.71 5.49 5.88
C VAL A 41 -27.52 6.16 6.60
N ALA A 42 -27.70 6.54 7.87
CA ALA A 42 -26.64 7.13 8.68
C ALA A 42 -25.46 6.18 8.91
N GLU A 43 -25.73 4.90 9.24
CA GLU A 43 -24.67 3.90 9.41
C GLU A 43 -23.95 3.58 8.09
N LYS A 44 -24.69 3.50 6.98
CA LYS A 44 -24.12 3.36 5.64
C LYS A 44 -23.15 4.51 5.31
N PHE A 45 -23.57 5.75 5.56
CA PHE A 45 -22.75 6.93 5.32
C PHE A 45 -21.51 6.97 6.22
N ARG A 46 -21.67 6.64 7.51
CA ARG A 46 -20.55 6.56 8.46
C ARG A 46 -19.50 5.56 7.99
N LYS A 47 -19.91 4.36 7.56
CA LYS A 47 -19.01 3.32 7.06
C LYS A 47 -18.27 3.72 5.78
N VAL A 48 -18.96 4.38 4.84
CA VAL A 48 -18.29 4.91 3.65
C VAL A 48 -17.25 5.97 4.04
N THR A 49 -17.60 6.91 4.93
CA THR A 49 -16.67 7.97 5.37
C THR A 49 -15.46 7.41 6.11
N GLU A 50 -15.66 6.40 6.96
CA GLU A 50 -14.60 5.67 7.66
C GLU A 50 -13.61 5.05 6.65
N ALA A 51 -14.10 4.45 5.56
CA ALA A 51 -13.23 3.92 4.50
C ALA A 51 -12.41 5.01 3.80
N TYR A 52 -13.01 6.18 3.51
CA TYR A 52 -12.26 7.31 2.95
C TYR A 52 -11.18 7.83 3.91
N GLN A 53 -11.46 7.86 5.21
CA GLN A 53 -10.48 8.27 6.22
C GLN A 53 -9.30 7.30 6.25
N ILE A 54 -9.56 5.99 6.25
CA ILE A 54 -8.53 4.96 6.18
C ILE A 54 -7.67 5.14 4.91
N GLU A 55 -8.30 5.35 3.75
CA GLU A 55 -7.54 5.60 2.51
C GLU A 55 -6.71 6.89 2.57
N ASN A 56 -7.22 7.95 3.21
CA ASN A 56 -6.45 9.18 3.43
C ASN A 56 -5.24 8.94 4.33
N ASP A 57 -5.42 8.18 5.40
CA ASP A 57 -4.38 7.87 6.39
C ASP A 57 -3.23 7.07 5.78
N TYR A 58 -3.50 6.20 4.80
CA TYR A 58 -2.44 5.55 4.03
C TYR A 58 -1.53 6.57 3.33
N GLY A 59 -2.01 7.76 2.96
CA GLY A 59 -1.17 8.80 2.37
C GLY A 59 -0.08 9.35 3.29
N ARG A 60 -0.19 9.17 4.61
CA ARG A 60 0.68 9.83 5.61
C ARG A 60 1.43 8.88 6.53
N THR A 61 1.11 7.60 6.47
CA THR A 61 1.68 6.58 7.35
C THR A 61 2.83 5.83 6.69
N ILE A 62 3.73 5.31 7.53
CA ILE A 62 4.77 4.37 7.14
C ILE A 62 4.45 3.02 7.78
N GLU A 63 4.40 1.97 6.98
CA GLU A 63 4.01 0.64 7.46
C GLU A 63 4.86 -0.45 6.84
N THR A 64 4.96 -1.57 7.56
CA THR A 64 5.56 -2.80 7.03
C THR A 64 4.57 -3.93 7.13
N TYR A 65 4.55 -4.78 6.11
CA TYR A 65 3.79 -6.02 6.12
C TYR A 65 4.58 -7.11 5.41
N LYS A 66 4.15 -8.35 5.60
CA LYS A 66 4.70 -9.51 4.91
C LYS A 66 3.73 -9.93 3.83
N ASP A 67 4.25 -10.19 2.64
CA ASP A 67 3.48 -10.78 1.56
C ASP A 67 4.37 -11.64 0.68
N THR A 68 3.76 -12.46 -0.17
CA THR A 68 4.46 -13.31 -1.12
C THR A 68 4.40 -12.69 -2.50
N LEU A 69 5.55 -12.56 -3.16
CA LEU A 69 5.66 -12.10 -4.53
C LEU A 69 6.49 -13.10 -5.34
N GLU A 70 6.14 -13.27 -6.61
CA GLU A 70 6.99 -14.00 -7.54
C GLU A 70 8.16 -13.11 -7.97
N VAL A 71 9.39 -13.52 -7.63
CA VAL A 71 10.63 -12.84 -8.00
C VAL A 71 11.58 -13.88 -8.60
N ASP A 72 12.08 -13.61 -9.80
CA ASP A 72 12.93 -14.53 -10.58
C ASP A 72 12.32 -15.93 -10.78
N GLY A 73 11.00 -16.03 -10.93
CA GLY A 73 10.29 -17.31 -11.12
C GLY A 73 10.11 -18.16 -9.86
N ALA A 74 10.34 -17.58 -8.68
CA ALA A 74 10.08 -18.22 -7.39
C ALA A 74 9.19 -17.33 -6.50
N PHE A 75 8.20 -17.93 -5.85
CA PHE A 75 7.41 -17.25 -4.82
C PHE A 75 8.23 -17.13 -3.53
N LEU A 76 8.49 -15.89 -3.13
CA LEU A 76 9.28 -15.57 -1.93
C LEU A 76 8.41 -14.80 -0.95
N GLU A 77 8.54 -15.12 0.34
CA GLU A 77 8.02 -14.25 1.39
C GLU A 77 8.98 -13.05 1.55
N LEU A 78 8.41 -11.85 1.42
CA LEU A 78 9.15 -10.58 1.44
C LEU A 78 8.60 -9.68 2.53
N ASP A 79 9.48 -8.83 3.06
CA ASP A 79 9.10 -7.71 3.91
C ASP A 79 8.85 -6.48 3.03
N PHE A 80 7.61 -6.01 2.99
CA PHE A 80 7.22 -4.81 2.28
C PHE A 80 7.38 -3.58 3.19
N LEU A 81 7.83 -2.48 2.59
CA LEU A 81 7.89 -1.15 3.18
C LEU A 81 6.99 -0.24 2.35
N ARG A 82 5.94 0.29 2.98
CA ARG A 82 5.06 1.29 2.39
C ARG A 82 5.33 2.64 3.05
N ILE A 83 5.56 3.66 2.24
CA ILE A 83 5.69 5.04 2.69
C ILE A 83 4.63 5.87 1.99
N GLY A 84 3.60 6.24 2.75
CA GLY A 84 2.49 6.99 2.21
C GLY A 84 1.87 6.26 1.01
N ARG A 85 1.70 7.02 -0.06
CA ARG A 85 1.31 6.56 -1.41
C ARG A 85 2.39 6.84 -2.46
N ILE A 86 3.59 7.20 -2.01
CA ILE A 86 4.67 7.67 -2.89
C ILE A 86 5.74 6.62 -3.11
N ALA A 87 5.81 5.61 -2.24
CA ALA A 87 6.81 4.55 -2.35
C ALA A 87 6.27 3.25 -1.79
N LEU A 88 6.49 2.18 -2.54
CA LEU A 88 6.34 0.81 -2.08
C LEU A 88 7.60 0.05 -2.48
N MET A 89 8.22 -0.60 -1.51
CA MET A 89 9.43 -1.38 -1.71
C MET A 89 9.28 -2.73 -1.03
N TYR A 90 10.11 -3.69 -1.41
CA TYR A 90 10.26 -4.94 -0.68
C TYR A 90 11.72 -5.26 -0.44
N GLN A 91 11.95 -6.14 0.54
CA GLN A 91 13.22 -6.82 0.72
C GLN A 91 12.99 -8.28 1.14
N SER A 92 13.76 -9.19 0.57
CA SER A 92 13.77 -10.59 1.00
C SER A 92 14.31 -10.74 2.41
N VAL A 93 13.89 -11.80 3.11
CA VAL A 93 14.33 -12.08 4.49
C VAL A 93 15.86 -12.19 4.60
N ASP A 94 16.53 -12.70 3.56
CA ASP A 94 18.00 -12.78 3.50
C ASP A 94 18.69 -11.46 3.10
N GLY A 95 17.90 -10.43 2.75
CA GLY A 95 18.36 -9.09 2.37
C GLY A 95 19.06 -9.01 1.01
N LYS A 96 19.05 -10.09 0.20
CA LYS A 96 19.76 -10.14 -1.09
C LYS A 96 18.95 -9.59 -2.25
N ARG A 97 17.62 -9.64 -2.16
CA ARG A 97 16.72 -9.13 -3.19
C ARG A 97 15.94 -7.95 -2.63
N SER A 98 15.95 -6.86 -3.37
CA SER A 98 15.14 -5.69 -3.07
C SER A 98 14.53 -5.16 -4.34
N GLY A 99 13.31 -4.65 -4.25
CA GLY A 99 12.62 -4.04 -5.37
C GLY A 99 11.87 -2.80 -4.93
N VAL A 100 11.67 -1.90 -5.88
CA VAL A 100 10.83 -0.71 -5.75
C VAL A 100 9.73 -0.80 -6.78
N TRP A 101 8.51 -0.44 -6.37
CA TRP A 101 7.38 -0.38 -7.29
C TRP A 101 7.50 0.88 -8.13
N ASN A 102 7.46 0.72 -9.45
CA ASN A 102 7.41 1.78 -10.43
C ASN A 102 5.95 1.97 -10.87
N GLN A 103 5.37 3.13 -10.57
CA GLN A 103 3.96 3.39 -10.87
C GLN A 103 3.70 3.58 -12.36
N ASP A 104 4.66 4.09 -13.13
CA ASP A 104 4.51 4.39 -14.55
C ASP A 104 4.46 3.10 -15.39
N THR A 105 5.35 2.15 -15.08
CA THR A 105 5.41 0.85 -15.76
C THR A 105 4.53 -0.21 -15.12
N GLN A 106 3.98 0.08 -13.94
CA GLN A 106 3.24 -0.86 -13.10
C GLN A 106 4.04 -2.17 -12.89
N SER A 107 5.33 -2.03 -12.59
CA SER A 107 6.26 -3.15 -12.42
C SER A 107 7.21 -2.95 -11.24
N TRP A 108 7.88 -4.03 -10.86
CA TRP A 108 8.95 -3.98 -9.88
C TRP A 108 10.29 -3.74 -10.57
N ASP A 109 10.98 -2.68 -10.16
CA ASP A 109 12.35 -2.39 -10.56
C ASP A 109 13.33 -2.91 -9.50
N ASP A 110 14.48 -3.42 -9.93
CA ASP A 110 15.52 -3.89 -9.01
C ASP A 110 16.08 -2.72 -8.19
N ALA A 111 16.09 -2.90 -6.86
CA ALA A 111 16.61 -1.93 -5.90
C ALA A 111 17.66 -2.56 -4.98
N SER A 112 18.35 -3.59 -5.46
CA SER A 112 19.36 -4.35 -4.71
C SER A 112 20.59 -3.51 -4.33
N ASP A 113 20.88 -2.43 -5.08
CA ASP A 113 21.91 -1.45 -4.75
C ASP A 113 21.50 -0.57 -3.54
N GLN A 114 20.21 -0.32 -3.35
CA GLN A 114 19.63 0.46 -2.25
C GLN A 114 19.20 -0.42 -1.07
N ARG A 115 19.60 -1.70 -1.05
CA ARG A 115 19.19 -2.67 -0.01
C ARG A 115 19.41 -2.18 1.42
N ASN A 116 20.47 -1.41 1.68
CA ASN A 116 20.78 -0.92 3.02
C ASN A 116 19.80 0.17 3.47
N GLN A 117 19.41 1.05 2.54
CA GLN A 117 18.44 2.12 2.77
C GLN A 117 17.04 1.54 2.98
N ILE A 118 16.65 0.55 2.17
CA ILE A 118 15.39 -0.17 2.32
C ILE A 118 15.35 -0.89 3.68
N LYS A 119 16.44 -1.57 4.05
CA LYS A 119 16.56 -2.22 5.36
C LYS A 119 16.42 -1.24 6.52
N LEU A 120 17.06 -0.07 6.43
CA LEU A 120 16.93 0.99 7.43
C LEU A 120 15.48 1.49 7.52
N GLY A 121 14.83 1.75 6.38
CA GLY A 121 13.42 2.14 6.33
C GLY A 121 12.49 1.10 6.96
N LEU A 122 12.71 -0.19 6.67
CA LEU A 122 11.99 -1.31 7.30
C LEU A 122 12.18 -1.32 8.81
N SER A 123 13.41 -1.12 9.31
CA SER A 123 13.69 -1.07 10.74
C SER A 123 13.06 0.14 11.43
N ILE A 124 13.04 1.31 10.79
CA ILE A 124 12.36 2.52 11.31
C ILE A 124 10.86 2.28 11.40
N ALA A 125 10.25 1.75 10.33
CA ALA A 125 8.83 1.46 10.28
C ALA A 125 8.40 0.39 11.31
N LYS A 126 9.26 -0.61 11.55
CA LYS A 126 9.11 -1.61 12.64
C LYS A 126 9.43 -1.05 14.03
N LYS A 127 9.81 0.22 14.17
CA LYS A 127 10.22 0.89 15.42
C LYS A 127 11.39 0.21 16.13
N GLN A 128 12.26 -0.46 15.37
CA GLN A 128 13.45 -1.14 15.90
C GLN A 128 14.62 -0.16 16.08
N VAL A 129 14.61 0.95 15.34
CA VAL A 129 15.58 2.03 15.43
C VAL A 129 14.86 3.37 15.56
N ALA A 130 15.56 4.38 16.06
CA ALA A 130 15.01 5.73 16.14
C ALA A 130 14.72 6.29 14.73
N PRO A 131 13.71 7.16 14.58
CA PRO A 131 13.48 7.86 13.32
C PRO A 131 14.73 8.62 12.88
N ASP A 132 15.12 8.42 11.63
CA ASP A 132 16.27 9.08 11.00
C ASP A 132 15.92 9.44 9.55
N LEU A 133 16.70 10.31 8.92
CA LEU A 133 16.55 10.65 7.52
C LEU A 133 16.99 9.47 6.66
N VAL A 134 16.10 8.96 5.80
CA VAL A 134 16.41 7.88 4.86
C VAL A 134 16.29 8.41 3.43
N ILE A 135 17.31 8.13 2.62
CA ILE A 135 17.28 8.38 1.18
C ILE A 135 16.75 7.12 0.53
N LEU A 136 15.56 7.20 -0.06
CA LEU A 136 14.89 6.06 -0.67
C LEU A 136 14.67 6.32 -2.16
N PRO A 137 14.77 5.28 -3.00
CA PRO A 137 14.35 5.40 -4.39
C PRO A 137 12.84 5.62 -4.42
N VAL A 138 12.43 6.75 -4.99
CA VAL A 138 11.03 7.10 -5.20
C VAL A 138 10.88 7.60 -6.63
N ASP A 139 9.70 7.38 -7.20
CA ASP A 139 9.39 7.90 -8.52
C ASP A 139 9.47 9.43 -8.52
N SER A 140 9.97 9.99 -9.62
CA SER A 140 10.04 11.43 -9.78
C SER A 140 8.62 12.00 -9.92
N PRO A 141 8.28 13.13 -9.29
CA PRO A 141 6.98 13.74 -9.47
C PRO A 141 6.78 14.09 -10.96
N GLU A 142 5.65 13.67 -11.54
CA GLU A 142 5.26 14.13 -12.87
C GLU A 142 5.13 15.66 -12.86
N ALA A 143 5.70 16.31 -13.88
CA ALA A 143 5.53 17.75 -14.07
C ALA A 143 4.07 18.04 -14.46
N ALA A 144 3.42 18.92 -13.71
CA ALA A 144 2.04 19.35 -13.93
C ALA A 144 1.83 20.16 -15.22
#